data_AF-A0A851M4A8-F1
#
_entry.id   AF-A0A851M4A8-F1
#
_cell.length_a   1.000
_cell.length_b   1.000
_cell.length_c   1.000
_cell.angle_alpha   90.00
_cell.angle_beta   90.00
_cell.angle_gamma   90.00
#
_symmetry.space_group_name_H-M   'P 1'
#
loop_
_entity.id
_entity.type
_entity.pdbx_description
1 polymer ?
#
loop_
_entity_poly.entity_id
_entity_poly.type
_entity_poly.pdbx_seq_one_letter_code
_entity_poly.pdbx_strand_id
1 'polypeptide(L)'
;VPVDGSRWLSMREVLDGLRQKGHEIVVVAPEITIHIKPSENFIMKTYPIPFTKEEVDGSVHSFSRDVFEEGSFLERFLKVYWRLKGISAMTLSTCAHLLYNKELVRYLEESKI
;
A
#
# COMPACT_ATOMS: atom_id res chain seq x y z
N VAL A 1 -1.01 -9.19 5.74
CA VAL A 1 -1.56 -7.81 5.77
C VAL A 1 -1.77 -7.35 4.34
N PRO A 2 -2.98 -6.90 3.96
CA PRO A 2 -3.28 -6.47 2.60
C PRO A 2 -2.55 -5.16 2.29
N VAL A 3 -1.83 -5.14 1.17
CA VAL A 3 -1.11 -3.95 0.67
C VAL A 3 -2.07 -3.11 -0.16
N ASP A 4 -1.87 -1.79 -0.14
CA ASP A 4 -2.58 -0.84 -1.00
C ASP A 4 -2.47 -1.24 -2.48
N GLY A 5 -3.60 -1.60 -3.09
CA GLY A 5 -3.67 -2.28 -4.39
C GLY A 5 -4.96 -3.08 -4.52
N SER A 6 -4.99 -4.06 -5.44
CA SER A 6 -6.20 -4.88 -5.67
C SER A 6 -6.70 -5.60 -4.42
N ARG A 7 -5.78 -6.06 -3.55
CA ARG A 7 -6.12 -6.71 -2.28
C ARG A 7 -6.85 -5.77 -1.31
N TRP A 8 -6.54 -4.48 -1.32
CA TRP A 8 -7.26 -3.49 -0.52
C TRP A 8 -8.73 -3.36 -0.96
N LEU A 9 -9.00 -3.41 -2.26
CA LEU A 9 -10.36 -3.29 -2.78
C LEU A 9 -11.27 -4.41 -2.25
N SER A 10 -10.76 -5.66 -2.20
CA SER A 10 -11.49 -6.78 -1.60
C SER A 10 -11.68 -6.65 -0.09
N MET A 11 -10.75 -5.99 0.61
CA MET A 11 -10.86 -5.78 2.05
C MET A 11 -11.94 -4.78 2.44
N ARG A 12 -12.32 -3.85 1.55
CA ARG A 12 -13.32 -2.83 1.87
C ARG A 12 -14.65 -3.43 2.34
N GLU A 13 -15.15 -4.45 1.65
CA GLU A 13 -16.40 -5.13 2.04
C GLU A 13 -16.27 -5.83 3.41
N VAL A 14 -15.09 -6.39 3.70
CA VAL A 14 -14.82 -7.03 4.99
C VAL A 14 -14.81 -5.99 6.11
N LEU A 15 -14.19 -4.83 5.89
CA LEU A 15 -14.15 -3.72 6.86
C LEU A 15 -15.57 -3.21 7.16
N ASP A 16 -16.39 -3.03 6.12
CA ASP A 16 -17.78 -2.59 6.27
C ASP A 16 -18.60 -3.60 7.09
N GLY A 17 -18.44 -4.90 6.80
CA GLY A 17 -19.10 -5.97 7.55
C GLY A 17 -18.65 -6.06 9.01
N LEU A 18 -17.37 -5.83 9.30
CA LEU A 18 -16.84 -5.79 10.67
C LEU A 18 -17.36 -4.55 11.42
N ARG A 19 -17.42 -3.40 10.77
CA ARG A 19 -17.97 -2.17 11.36
C ARG A 19 -19.44 -2.33 11.74
N GLN A 20 -20.25 -2.92 10.86
CA GLN A 20 -21.67 -3.20 11.14
C GLN A 20 -21.87 -4.15 12.33
N LYS A 21 -20.90 -5.02 12.61
CA LYS A 21 -20.88 -5.91 13.78
C LYS A 21 -20.39 -5.22 15.06
N GLY A 22 -20.10 -3.93 15.02
CA GLY A 22 -19.65 -3.15 16.17
C GLY A 22 -18.14 -3.21 16.42
N HIS A 23 -17.34 -3.74 15.48
CA HIS A 23 -15.88 -3.69 15.62
C HIS A 23 -15.33 -2.30 15.31
N GLU A 24 -14.42 -1.83 16.16
CA GLU A 24 -13.55 -0.72 15.84
C GLU A 24 -12.35 -1.23 15.05
N ILE A 25 -12.04 -0.58 13.93
CA ILE A 25 -11.01 -1.05 13.01
C ILE A 25 -10.03 0.10 12.77
N VAL A 26 -8.74 -0.20 12.93
CA VAL A 26 -7.65 0.72 12.60
C VAL A 26 -6.97 0.26 11.32
N VAL A 27 -6.91 1.13 10.33
CA VAL A 27 -6.18 0.91 9.07
C VAL A 27 -4.94 1.77 9.09
N VAL A 28 -3.79 1.10 8.98
CA VAL A 28 -2.48 1.76 8.90
C VAL A 28 -2.03 1.80 7.45
N ALA A 29 -1.72 3.00 6.95
CA ALA A 29 -1.31 3.21 5.57
C ALA A 29 -0.16 4.24 5.49
N PRO A 30 0.69 4.21 4.46
CA PRO A 30 1.60 5.33 4.20
C PRO A 30 0.82 6.63 3.89
N GLU A 31 1.46 7.79 4.00
CA GLU A 31 0.82 9.08 3.72
C GLU A 31 0.37 9.22 2.24
N ILE A 32 1.12 8.60 1.33
CA ILE A 32 0.77 8.48 -0.08
C ILE A 32 0.21 7.09 -0.32
N THR A 33 -1.03 7.06 -0.81
CA THR A 33 -1.81 5.85 -1.06
C THR A 33 -2.35 5.86 -2.49
N ILE A 34 -2.55 4.67 -3.05
CA ILE A 34 -3.09 4.46 -4.39
C ILE A 34 -4.62 4.35 -4.31
N HIS A 35 -5.14 3.46 -3.44
CA HIS A 35 -6.57 3.16 -3.34
C HIS A 35 -7.15 3.36 -1.93
N ILE A 36 -6.32 3.42 -0.89
CA ILE A 36 -6.78 3.65 0.48
C ILE A 36 -7.24 5.10 0.62
N LYS A 37 -8.48 5.31 1.07
CA LYS A 37 -9.04 6.64 1.31
C LYS A 37 -9.66 6.70 2.70
N PRO A 38 -9.70 7.88 3.34
CA PRO A 38 -10.45 8.06 4.58
C PRO A 38 -11.91 7.63 4.41
N SER A 39 -12.46 7.00 5.45
CA SER A 39 -13.83 6.48 5.49
C SER A 39 -14.34 6.52 6.93
N GLU A 40 -15.66 6.58 7.10
CA GLU A 40 -16.30 6.47 8.42
C GLU A 40 -16.28 5.04 8.97
N ASN A 41 -15.94 4.05 8.14
CA ASN A 41 -15.98 2.63 8.50
C ASN A 41 -14.75 2.16 9.28
N PHE A 42 -13.68 2.95 9.33
CA PHE A 42 -12.46 2.65 10.05
C PHE A 42 -11.69 3.92 10.45
N ILE A 43 -10.83 3.79 11.46
CA ILE A 43 -9.88 4.83 11.85
C ILE A 43 -8.65 4.70 10.98
N MET A 44 -8.27 5.75 10.26
CA MET A 44 -7.08 5.76 9.42
C MET A 44 -5.89 6.37 10.18
N LYS A 45 -4.78 5.65 10.24
CA LYS A 45 -3.49 6.14 10.74
C LYS A 45 -2.47 6.14 9.62
N THR A 46 -1.81 7.27 9.43
CA THR A 46 -0.78 7.42 8.39
C THR A 46 0.63 7.54 8.96
N TYR A 47 1.62 7.18 8.16
CA TYR A 47 3.03 7.39 8.47
C TYR A 47 3.78 7.93 7.24
N PRO A 48 4.83 8.73 7.44
CA PRO A 48 5.57 9.33 6.34
C PRO A 48 6.41 8.29 5.61
N ILE A 49 6.62 8.51 4.30
CA ILE A 49 7.49 7.69 3.46
C ILE A 49 8.44 8.59 2.65
N PRO A 50 9.61 8.09 2.25
CA PRO A 50 10.63 8.92 1.59
C PRO A 50 10.38 9.02 0.08
N PHE A 51 9.12 9.06 -0.35
CA PHE A 51 8.72 9.06 -1.76
C PHE A 51 7.69 10.14 -2.00
N THR A 52 7.71 10.74 -3.19
CA THR A 52 6.65 11.66 -3.61
C THR A 52 5.50 10.92 -4.27
N LYS A 53 4.36 11.60 -4.41
CA LYS A 53 3.20 11.06 -5.11
C LYS A 53 3.52 10.72 -6.56
N GLU A 54 4.29 11.57 -7.22
CA GLU A 54 4.72 11.42 -8.62
C GLU A 54 5.62 10.19 -8.80
N GLU A 55 6.49 9.90 -7.82
CA GLU A 55 7.33 8.69 -7.84
C GLU A 55 6.50 7.42 -7.69
N VAL A 56 5.52 7.40 -6.77
CA VAL A 56 4.62 6.26 -6.57
C VAL A 56 3.73 6.04 -7.80
N ASP A 57 3.05 7.09 -8.26
CA ASP A 57 2.15 7.04 -9.42
C ASP A 57 2.93 6.69 -10.70
N GLY A 58 4.14 7.25 -10.87
CA GLY A 58 5.04 6.94 -11.97
C GLY A 58 5.50 5.48 -11.97
N SER A 59 5.77 4.91 -10.80
CA SER A 59 6.13 3.49 -10.64
C SER A 59 4.98 2.56 -11.06
N VAL A 60 3.75 2.87 -10.64
CA VAL A 60 2.54 2.11 -11.02
C VAL A 60 2.25 2.24 -12.52
N HIS A 61 2.26 3.45 -13.06
CA HIS A 61 1.98 3.70 -14.47
C HIS A 61 3.01 3.03 -15.37
N SER A 62 4.30 3.14 -15.02
CA SER A 62 5.37 2.53 -15.79
C SER A 62 5.34 1.00 -15.74
N PHE A 63 5.02 0.39 -14.59
CA PHE A 63 4.77 -1.05 -14.50
C PHE A 63 3.60 -1.49 -15.38
N SER A 64 2.47 -0.79 -15.31
CA SER A 64 1.30 -1.08 -16.15
C SER A 64 1.67 -1.03 -17.64
N ARG A 65 2.34 0.04 -18.07
CA ARG A 65 2.80 0.19 -19.45
C ARG A 65 3.71 -0.97 -19.86
N ASP A 66 4.72 -1.30 -19.06
CA ASP A 66 5.68 -2.36 -19.39
C ASP A 66 5.00 -3.75 -19.44
N VAL A 67 3.95 -3.99 -18.65
CA VAL A 67 3.17 -5.24 -18.69
C VAL A 67 2.29 -5.36 -19.95
N PHE A 68 1.71 -4.25 -20.40
CA PHE A 68 0.80 -4.23 -21.55
C PHE A 68 1.47 -3.81 -22.87
N GLU A 69 2.77 -3.55 -22.86
CA GLU A 69 3.53 -3.20 -24.06
C GLU A 69 3.55 -4.37 -25.07
N GLU A 70 3.39 -4.02 -26.34
CA GLU A 70 3.59 -4.94 -27.46
C GLU A 70 5.09 -5.13 -27.71
N GLY A 71 5.49 -6.32 -28.17
CA GLY A 71 6.89 -6.64 -28.43
C GLY A 71 7.22 -8.10 -28.14
N SER A 72 8.51 -8.43 -28.11
CA SER A 72 8.92 -9.80 -27.79
C SER A 72 8.65 -10.12 -26.32
N PHE A 73 8.25 -11.36 -26.04
CA PHE A 73 8.00 -11.82 -24.67
C PHE A 73 9.23 -11.61 -23.77
N LEU A 74 10.44 -11.86 -24.29
CA LEU A 74 11.67 -11.76 -23.52
C LEU A 74 11.99 -10.32 -23.13
N GLU A 75 11.87 -9.36 -24.04
CA GLU A 75 12.08 -7.94 -23.74
C GLU A 75 11.09 -7.45 -22.69
N ARG A 76 9.81 -7.80 -22.85
CA ARG A 76 8.76 -7.48 -21.89
C ARG A 76 9.05 -8.07 -20.52
N PHE A 77 9.43 -9.34 -20.47
CA PHE A 77 9.78 -10.03 -19.23
C PHE A 77 10.94 -9.33 -18.50
N LEU A 78 12.00 -8.95 -19.23
CA LEU A 78 13.14 -8.24 -18.65
C LEU A 78 12.76 -6.86 -18.12
N LYS A 79 11.97 -6.07 -18.86
CA LYS A 79 11.46 -4.76 -18.40
C LYS A 79 10.66 -4.90 -17.11
N VAL A 80 9.70 -5.83 -17.09
CA VAL A 80 8.84 -6.11 -15.93
C VAL A 80 9.69 -6.57 -14.74
N TYR A 81 10.68 -7.44 -14.94
CA TYR A 81 11.57 -7.90 -13.88
C TYR A 81 12.33 -6.75 -13.22
N TRP A 82 12.96 -5.88 -14.01
CA TRP A 82 13.68 -4.71 -13.48
C TRP A 82 12.75 -3.73 -12.75
N ARG A 83 11.54 -3.52 -13.28
CA ARG A 83 10.52 -2.69 -12.62
C ARG A 83 10.10 -3.29 -11.26
N LEU A 84 9.84 -4.59 -11.21
CA LEU A 84 9.48 -5.31 -9.98
C LEU A 84 10.58 -5.23 -8.93
N LYS A 85 11.86 -5.26 -9.32
CA LYS A 85 12.98 -5.03 -8.39
C LYS A 85 12.89 -3.65 -7.74
N GLY A 86 12.62 -2.60 -8.52
CA GLY A 86 12.42 -1.24 -8.00
C GLY A 86 11.21 -1.12 -7.05
N ILE A 87 10.05 -1.63 -7.47
CA ILE A 87 8.83 -1.65 -6.65
C ILE A 87 9.05 -2.42 -5.35
N SER A 88 9.77 -3.54 -5.39
CA SER A 88 10.09 -4.33 -4.20
C SER A 88 10.98 -3.55 -3.23
N ALA A 89 11.98 -2.82 -3.74
CA ALA A 89 12.82 -1.96 -2.90
C ALA A 89 12.02 -0.80 -2.28
N MET A 90 11.12 -0.16 -3.04
CA MET A 90 10.22 0.86 -2.51
C MET A 90 9.33 0.29 -1.41
N THR A 91 8.72 -0.87 -1.64
CA THR A 91 7.85 -1.55 -0.66
C THR A 91 8.61 -1.90 0.61
N LEU A 92 9.85 -2.39 0.50
CA LEU A 92 10.70 -2.68 1.65
C LEU A 92 11.02 -1.41 2.45
N SER A 93 11.32 -0.30 1.76
CA SER A 93 11.55 1.00 2.40
C SER A 93 10.31 1.48 3.15
N THR A 94 9.12 1.37 2.55
CA THR A 94 7.83 1.68 3.20
C THR A 94 7.61 0.84 4.45
N CYS A 95 7.87 -0.48 4.40
CA CYS A 95 7.82 -1.35 5.58
C CYS A 95 8.80 -0.92 6.68
N ALA A 96 10.03 -0.54 6.31
CA ALA A 96 11.01 -0.05 7.26
C ALA A 96 10.54 1.25 7.94
N HIS A 97 9.99 2.19 7.19
CA HIS A 97 9.46 3.45 7.74
C HIS A 97 8.29 3.22 8.69
N LEU A 98 7.41 2.26 8.40
CA LEU A 98 6.36 1.84 9.34
C LEU A 98 6.97 1.34 10.66
N LEU A 99 7.89 0.38 10.59
CA LEU A 99 8.48 -0.25 11.77
C LEU A 99 9.33 0.71 12.61
N TYR A 100 9.99 1.68 11.97
CA TYR A 100 10.78 2.69 12.66
C TYR A 100 9.96 3.88 13.17
N ASN A 101 8.69 4.00 12.79
CA ASN A 101 7.78 4.99 13.35
C ASN A 101 7.37 4.58 14.78
N LYS A 102 8.23 4.93 15.75
CA LYS A 102 8.05 4.57 17.17
C LYS A 102 6.74 5.08 17.77
N GLU A 103 6.28 6.25 17.35
CA GLU A 103 5.02 6.81 17.83
C GLU A 103 3.83 5.95 17.41
N LEU A 104 3.77 5.61 16.11
CA LEU A 104 2.72 4.78 15.56
C LEU A 104 2.78 3.36 16.12
N VAL A 105 3.97 2.76 16.20
CA VAL A 105 4.15 1.41 16.77
C VAL A 105 3.69 1.38 18.22
N ARG A 106 4.10 2.37 19.03
CA ARG A 106 3.65 2.47 20.43
C ARG A 106 2.13 2.63 20.53
N TYR A 107 1.52 3.46 19.68
CA TYR A 107 0.06 3.59 19.64
C TYR A 107 -0.62 2.24 19.37
N LEU A 108 -0.09 1.44 18.43
CA LEU A 108 -0.65 0.13 18.11
C LEU A 108 -0.48 -0.86 19.28
N GLU A 109 0.64 -0.83 19.99
CA GLU A 109 0.89 -1.65 21.18
C GLU A 109 -0.06 -1.30 22.34
N GLU A 110 -0.25 0.00 22.59
CA GLU A 110 -1.11 0.51 23.67
C GLU A 110 -2.60 0.28 23.40
N SER A 111 -3.01 0.30 22.12
CA SER A 111 -4.41 0.19 21.72
C SER A 111 -5.05 -1.17 22.04
N LYS A 112 -4.26 -2.20 22.42
CA LYS A 112 -4.74 -3.56 22.76
C LYS A 112 -5.91 -4.04 21.87
N ILE A 113 -5.74 -3.86 20.56
CA ILE A 113 -6.70 -4.32 19.53
C ILE A 113 -6.83 -5.84 19.62
#